data_AF-A0A151WZW5-F1
#
_entry.id   AF-A0A151WZW5-F1
#
_cell.length_a   1.000
_cell.length_b   1.000
_cell.length_c   1.000
_cell.angle_alpha   90.00
_cell.angle_beta   90.00
_cell.angle_gamma   90.00
#
_symmetry.space_group_name_H-M   'P 1'
#
loop_
_entity.id
_entity.type
_entity.pdbx_description
1 polymer ?
#
loop_
_entity_poly.entity_id
_entity_poly.type
_entity_poly.pdbx_seq_one_letter_code
_entity_poly.pdbx_strand_id
1 'polypeptide(L)'
;MISEYSKLIRILLTIPATSCTAERSFSTLRRMKTYLRSTMGQSRLNSLAILHIHCDTTKTLDLNEIVNTFTIYAQMQYVDQRLQL
;
A
#
# COMPACT_ATOMS: atom_id res chain seq x y z
N MET A 1 -16.29 -32.45 -6.36
CA MET A 1 -17.18 -32.21 -5.20
C MET A 1 -16.39 -31.83 -3.94
N ILE A 2 -15.42 -32.63 -3.50
CA ILE A 2 -14.53 -32.30 -2.35
C ILE A 2 -13.74 -30.98 -2.54
N SER A 3 -13.33 -30.65 -3.77
CA SER A 3 -12.65 -29.39 -4.10
C SER A 3 -13.43 -28.15 -3.67
N GLU A 4 -14.74 -28.12 -3.96
CA GLU A 4 -15.59 -26.97 -3.67
C GLU A 4 -15.85 -26.82 -2.17
N TYR A 5 -16.00 -27.93 -1.46
CA TYR A 5 -16.11 -27.93 0.00
C TYR A 5 -14.84 -27.38 0.67
N SER A 6 -13.66 -27.75 0.15
CA SER A 6 -12.39 -27.23 0.66
C SER A 6 -12.24 -25.72 0.45
N LYS A 7 -12.76 -25.16 -0.64
CA LYS A 7 -12.76 -23.71 -0.89
C LYS A 7 -13.68 -22.99 0.10
N LEU A 8 -14.88 -23.53 0.33
CA LEU A 8 -15.85 -22.99 1.31
C LEU A 8 -15.26 -22.93 2.71
N ILE A 9 -14.60 -24.00 3.17
CA ILE A 9 -13.95 -24.03 4.48
C ILE A 9 -12.84 -22.98 4.56
N ARG A 10 -12.00 -22.83 3.53
CA ARG A 10 -10.94 -21.81 3.53
C ARG A 10 -11.49 -20.39 3.64
N ILE A 11 -12.59 -20.09 2.94
CA ILE A 11 -13.25 -18.78 3.04
C ILE A 11 -13.80 -18.57 4.45
N LEU A 12 -14.49 -19.56 5.01
CA LEU A 12 -15.04 -19.50 6.37
C LEU A 12 -13.95 -19.25 7.41
N LEU A 13 -12.79 -19.90 7.28
CA LEU A 13 -11.64 -19.73 8.17
C LEU A 13 -10.90 -18.39 7.98
N THR A 14 -11.08 -17.72 6.84
CA THR A 14 -10.45 -16.41 6.57
C THR A 14 -11.22 -15.26 7.23
N ILE A 15 -12.51 -15.45 7.50
CA ILE A 15 -13.33 -14.44 8.17
C ILE A 15 -12.86 -14.35 9.63
N PRO A 16 -12.37 -13.18 10.09
CA PRO A 16 -11.92 -13.03 11.46
C PRO A 16 -13.09 -13.19 12.43
N ALA A 17 -12.94 -14.03 13.44
CA ALA A 17 -13.96 -14.25 14.46
C ALA A 17 -14.17 -13.03 15.38
N THR A 18 -13.23 -12.09 15.39
CA THR A 18 -13.27 -10.89 16.25
C THR A 18 -12.84 -9.63 15.51
N SER A 19 -13.27 -8.47 16.00
CA SER A 19 -12.89 -7.15 15.48
C SER A 19 -11.48 -6.70 15.85
N CYS A 20 -10.78 -7.42 16.74
CA CYS A 20 -9.49 -6.99 17.30
C CYS A 20 -8.46 -6.62 16.23
N THR A 21 -8.36 -7.40 15.15
CA THR A 21 -7.44 -7.12 14.05
C THR A 21 -7.82 -5.83 13.31
N ALA A 22 -9.11 -5.60 13.08
CA ALA A 22 -9.60 -4.38 12.45
C ALA A 22 -9.37 -3.16 13.35
N GLU A 23 -9.66 -3.26 14.66
CA GLU A 23 -9.42 -2.21 15.65
C GLU A 23 -7.94 -1.84 15.73
N ARG A 24 -7.05 -2.84 15.73
CA ARG A 24 -5.60 -2.64 15.67
C ARG A 24 -5.20 -1.87 14.42
N SER A 25 -5.71 -2.26 13.24
CA SER A 25 -5.45 -1.56 11.97
C SER A 25 -6.01 -0.13 11.95
N PHE A 26 -7.19 0.12 12.50
CA PHE A 26 -7.72 1.48 12.59
C PHE A 26 -6.95 2.35 13.59
N SER A 27 -6.47 1.77 14.68
CA SER A 27 -5.59 2.46 15.63
C SER A 27 -4.25 2.85 14.98
N THR A 28 -3.63 1.96 14.20
CA THR A 28 -2.41 2.30 13.44
C THR A 28 -2.67 3.35 12.37
N LEU A 29 -3.78 3.26 11.63
CA LEU A 29 -4.19 4.28 10.66
C LEU A 29 -4.43 5.64 11.31
N ARG A 30 -5.08 5.67 12.48
CA ARG A 30 -5.28 6.92 13.24
C ARG A 30 -3.94 7.52 13.65
N ARG A 31 -3.01 6.71 14.15
CA ARG A 31 -1.64 7.15 14.44
C ARG A 31 -0.94 7.68 13.20
N MET A 32 -1.04 7.01 12.05
CA MET A 32 -0.43 7.45 10.79
C MET A 32 -0.95 8.83 10.37
N LYS A 33 -2.27 9.05 10.45
CA LYS A 33 -2.91 10.33 10.11
C LYS A 33 -2.53 11.45 11.09
N THR A 34 -2.49 11.14 12.39
CA THR A 34 -2.16 12.10 13.45
C THR A 34 -0.67 12.45 13.48
N TYR A 35 0.22 11.47 13.35
CA TYR A 35 1.68 11.66 13.33
C TYR A 35 2.10 12.59 12.19
N LEU A 36 1.49 12.39 11.01
CA LEU A 36 1.74 13.22 9.83
C LEU A 36 0.98 14.56 9.86
N ARG A 37 0.16 14.83 10.89
CA ARG A 37 -0.63 16.06 11.12
C ARG A 37 -1.27 16.65 9.85
N SER A 38 -1.69 15.80 8.91
CA SER A 38 -1.87 16.22 7.51
C SER A 38 -3.34 16.32 7.08
N THR A 39 -3.65 17.37 6.34
CA THR A 39 -4.76 17.47 5.37
C THR A 39 -4.52 16.55 4.16
N MET A 40 -4.00 15.34 4.39
CA MET A 40 -3.58 14.45 3.33
C MET A 40 -4.79 13.89 2.57
N GLY A 41 -4.71 13.99 1.23
CA GLY A 41 -5.70 13.39 0.34
C GLY A 41 -5.73 11.87 0.43
N GLN A 42 -6.87 11.28 0.07
CA GLN A 42 -7.09 9.84 0.19
C GLN A 42 -6.12 9.00 -0.65
N SER A 43 -5.67 9.48 -1.81
CA SER A 43 -4.73 8.71 -2.65
C SER A 43 -3.39 8.47 -1.96
N ARG A 44 -2.83 9.51 -1.31
CA ARG A 44 -1.57 9.42 -0.58
C ARG A 44 -1.75 8.58 0.69
N LEU A 45 -2.89 8.68 1.37
CA LEU A 45 -3.22 7.83 2.53
C LEU A 45 -3.24 6.35 2.16
N ASN A 46 -3.92 6.01 1.05
CA ASN A 46 -4.01 4.63 0.59
C ASN A 46 -2.64 4.06 0.21
N SER A 47 -1.84 4.86 -0.51
CA SER A 47 -0.48 4.47 -0.90
C SER A 47 0.41 4.18 0.33
N LEU A 48 0.34 5.03 1.35
CA LEU A 48 1.07 4.82 2.61
C LEU A 48 0.54 3.63 3.41
N ALA A 49 -0.77 3.38 3.40
CA ALA A 49 -1.35 2.22 4.08
C ALA A 49 -0.82 0.90 3.46
N ILE A 50 -0.70 0.83 2.13
CA ILE A 50 -0.13 -0.33 1.44
C ILE A 50 1.32 -0.56 1.88
N LEU A 51 2.14 0.50 1.90
CA LEU A 51 3.53 0.43 2.37
C LEU A 51 3.62 -0.01 3.84
N HIS A 52 2.68 0.43 4.69
CA HIS A 52 2.65 0.03 6.10
C HIS A 52 2.23 -1.43 6.28
N ILE A 53 1.28 -1.94 5.51
CA ILE A 53 0.84 -3.34 5.54
C ILE A 53 1.99 -4.26 5.08
N HIS A 54 2.68 -3.88 4.00
CA HIS A 54 3.83 -4.60 3.46
C HIS A 54 5.17 -4.04 3.98
N CYS A 55 5.23 -3.66 5.25
CA CYS A 55 6.40 -2.97 5.79
C CYS A 55 7.68 -3.82 5.72
N ASP A 56 7.58 -5.15 5.79
CA ASP A 56 8.76 -6.02 5.74
C ASP A 56 9.41 -6.02 4.35
N THR A 57 8.61 -6.05 3.29
CA THR A 57 9.10 -5.85 1.92
C THR A 57 9.54 -4.41 1.69
N THR A 58 8.84 -3.43 2.27
CA THR A 58 9.19 -2.02 2.09
C THR A 58 10.53 -1.67 2.72
N LYS A 59 10.91 -2.32 3.84
CA LYS A 59 12.20 -2.13 4.50
C LYS A 59 13.38 -2.65 3.66
N THR A 60 13.15 -3.59 2.75
CA THR A 60 14.21 -4.14 1.90
C THR A 60 14.44 -3.32 0.62
N LEU A 61 13.63 -2.29 0.37
CA LEU A 61 13.76 -1.44 -0.82
C LEU A 61 14.95 -0.49 -0.68
N ASP A 62 15.72 -0.33 -1.75
CA ASP A 62 16.76 0.71 -1.84
C ASP A 62 16.16 2.04 -2.27
N LEU A 63 16.27 3.04 -1.40
CA LEU A 63 15.80 4.39 -1.68
C LEU A 63 16.54 5.04 -2.84
N ASN A 64 17.83 4.71 -3.05
CA ASN A 64 18.61 5.29 -4.14
C ASN A 64 18.10 4.81 -5.50
N GLU A 65 17.76 3.52 -5.60
CA GLU A 65 17.15 2.94 -6.80
C GLU A 65 15.79 3.58 -7.10
N ILE A 66 14.97 3.80 -6.08
CA ILE A 66 13.66 4.46 -6.23
C ILE A 66 13.83 5.90 -6.74
N VAL A 67 14.76 6.65 -6.16
CA VAL A 67 15.05 8.03 -6.58
C VAL A 67 15.53 8.06 -8.02
N ASN A 68 16.47 7.18 -8.40
CA ASN A 68 16.97 7.08 -9.77
C ASN A 68 15.85 6.70 -10.76
N THR A 69 14.98 5.80 -10.36
CA THR A 69 13.83 5.41 -11.18
C THR A 69 12.87 6.59 -11.35
N PHE A 70 12.61 7.36 -10.29
CA PHE A 70 11.76 8.54 -10.34
C PHE A 70 12.36 9.65 -11.22
N THR A 71 13.67 9.87 -11.16
CA THR A 71 14.35 10.85 -12.02
C THR A 71 14.32 10.44 -13.49
N ILE A 72 14.51 9.15 -13.80
CA ILE A 72 14.36 8.62 -15.16
C ILE A 72 12.95 8.85 -15.68
N TYR A 73 11.91 8.53 -14.91
CA TYR A 73 10.52 8.77 -15.34
C TYR A 73 10.22 10.25 -15.54
N ALA A 74 10.71 11.13 -14.65
CA ALA A 74 10.55 12.57 -14.81
C ALA A 74 11.26 13.10 -16.07
N GLN A 75 12.42 12.54 -16.42
CA GLN A 75 13.13 12.87 -17.65
C GLN A 75 12.44 12.32 -18.90
N MET A 76 11.94 11.08 -18.88
CA MET A 76 11.17 10.52 -20.00
C MET A 76 9.91 11.32 -20.28
N GLN A 77 9.17 11.71 -19.24
CA GLN A 77 7.98 12.55 -19.39
C GLN A 77 8.30 13.92 -20.01
N TYR A 78 9.47 14.48 -19.70
CA TYR A 78 9.95 15.71 -20.34
C TYR A 78 10.34 15.50 -21.81
N VAL A 79 10.96 14.37 -22.14
CA VAL A 79 11.34 14.01 -23.52
C VAL A 79 10.11 13.74 -24.39
N ASP A 80 9.11 13.02 -23.88
CA ASP A 80 7.84 12.79 -24.59
C ASP A 80 7.10 14.11 -24.88
N GLN A 81 7.17 15.07 -23.96
CA GLN A 81 6.58 16.40 -24.14
C GLN A 81 7.35 17.27 -25.16
N ARG A 82 8.63 16.96 -25.41
CA ARG A 82 9.46 17.60 -26.44
C ARG A 82 9.27 16.98 -27.83
N LEU A 83 8.92 15.70 -27.92
CA LEU A 83 8.70 14.99 -29.20
C LEU A 83 7.32 15.27 -29.83
N GLN A 84 6.43 15.96 -29.12
CA GLN A 84 5.12 16.41 -29.61
C GLN A 84 5.13 17.85 -30.16
N LEU A 85 6.32 18.44 -30.37
CA LEU A 85 6.58 19.67 -31.13
C LEU A 85 7.34 19.32 -32.41
#